data_AF-A0A814N6C8-F1
#
_entry.id   AF-A0A814N6C8-F1
#
_cell.length_a   1.000
_cell.length_b   1.000
_cell.length_c   1.000
_cell.angle_alpha   90.00
_cell.angle_beta   90.00
_cell.angle_gamma   90.00
#
_symmetry.space_group_name_H-M   'P 1'
#
loop_
_entity.id
_entity.type
_entity.pdbx_description
1 polymer ?
#
loop_
_entity_poly.entity_id
_entity_poly.type
_entity_poly.pdbx_seq_one_letter_code
_entity_poly.pdbx_strand_id
1 'polypeptide(L)'
;MAARRLSKSTIDWTKLQKALPQDQQVIYNNLLAKSYQYTSRIASLPENLPKIDFEAYRKQLANPSAIEKLEKGYLALQVPFPKDNENVLSKINQSEKEEHARLAEFLKQIHQTIEALKSEKFKLTNIPPLEEMTMELEAYYFPEKRDVYKSIVEEEDPYAKILEDKKKGHHHH
;
A
#
# COMPACT_ATOMS: atom_id res chain seq x y z
N MET A 1 14.51 11.84 -32.11
CA MET A 1 14.86 11.86 -30.66
C MET A 1 13.59 11.99 -29.79
N ALA A 2 12.38 11.86 -30.38
CA ALA A 2 11.07 11.81 -29.73
C ALA A 2 10.99 10.86 -28.54
N ALA A 3 11.53 9.65 -28.74
CA ALA A 3 11.39 8.53 -27.82
C ALA A 3 12.18 8.71 -26.50
N ARG A 4 13.04 9.73 -26.38
CA ARG A 4 13.78 10.01 -25.13
C ARG A 4 13.09 11.02 -24.21
N ARG A 5 12.09 11.79 -24.69
CA ARG A 5 11.36 12.77 -23.86
C ARG A 5 10.18 12.18 -23.13
N LEU A 6 9.55 11.18 -23.71
CA LEU A 6 8.49 10.39 -23.09
C LEU A 6 9.11 9.03 -22.78
N SER A 7 9.68 8.87 -21.58
CA SER A 7 9.73 7.53 -21.00
C SER A 7 8.28 7.04 -21.03
N LYS A 8 7.98 6.02 -21.83
CA LYS A 8 6.66 5.38 -21.87
C LYS A 8 6.36 4.92 -20.44
N SER A 9 5.66 5.73 -19.67
CA SER A 9 5.10 5.29 -18.40
C SER A 9 3.90 4.43 -18.78
N THR A 10 4.08 3.11 -18.79
CA THR A 10 3.02 2.13 -19.01
C THR A 10 2.16 2.04 -17.74
N ILE A 11 1.58 3.16 -17.32
CA ILE A 11 0.70 3.20 -16.15
C ILE A 11 -0.66 2.64 -16.57
N ASP A 12 -1.08 1.57 -15.91
CA ASP A 12 -2.41 1.00 -16.10
C ASP A 12 -3.43 1.77 -15.25
N TRP A 13 -3.96 2.84 -15.83
CA TRP A 13 -4.95 3.71 -15.18
C TRP A 13 -6.23 2.98 -14.76
N THR A 14 -6.59 1.88 -15.45
CA THR A 14 -7.80 1.12 -15.16
C THR A 14 -7.65 0.27 -13.91
N LYS A 15 -6.47 -0.35 -13.71
CA LYS A 15 -6.16 -1.09 -12.48
C LYS A 15 -6.09 -0.15 -11.28
N LEU A 16 -5.49 1.02 -11.47
CA LEU A 16 -5.37 2.01 -10.40
C LEU A 16 -6.74 2.54 -9.96
N GLN A 17 -7.66 2.79 -10.91
CA GLN A 17 -9.02 3.21 -10.60
C GLN A 17 -9.79 2.17 -9.77
N LYS A 18 -9.62 0.87 -10.07
CA LYS A 18 -10.30 -0.23 -9.35
C LYS A 18 -9.78 -0.44 -7.93
N ALA A 19 -8.51 -0.12 -7.69
CA ALA A 19 -7.88 -0.31 -6.38
C ALA A 19 -8.18 0.83 -5.39
N LEU A 20 -8.62 1.99 -5.88
CA LEU A 20 -8.81 3.19 -5.07
C LEU A 20 -10.17 3.22 -4.35
N PRO A 21 -10.21 3.60 -3.06
CA PRO A 21 -11.44 3.94 -2.36
C PRO A 21 -12.18 5.13 -3.00
N GLN A 22 -13.49 5.23 -2.76
CA GLN A 22 -14.34 6.29 -3.34
C GLN A 22 -13.88 7.71 -2.96
N ASP A 23 -13.36 7.88 -1.74
CA ASP A 23 -12.88 9.18 -1.23
C ASP A 23 -11.64 9.69 -1.98
N GLN A 24 -10.85 8.79 -2.58
CA GLN A 24 -9.62 9.12 -3.29
C GLN A 24 -9.84 9.36 -4.80
N GLN A 25 -11.07 9.24 -5.29
CA GLN A 25 -11.41 9.43 -6.71
C GLN A 25 -11.11 10.85 -7.19
N VAL A 26 -11.27 11.86 -6.33
CA VAL A 26 -10.95 13.26 -6.67
C VAL A 26 -9.46 13.43 -6.95
N ILE A 27 -8.60 12.84 -6.10
CA ILE A 27 -7.14 12.89 -6.25
C ILE A 27 -6.72 12.15 -7.53
N TYR A 28 -7.31 11.00 -7.80
CA TYR A 28 -7.07 10.24 -9.03
C TYR A 28 -7.41 11.03 -10.29
N ASN A 29 -8.60 11.62 -10.34
CA ASN A 29 -9.03 12.42 -11.50
C ASN A 29 -8.11 13.62 -11.72
N ASN A 30 -7.65 14.27 -10.65
CA ASN A 30 -6.68 15.37 -10.75
C ASN A 30 -5.33 14.90 -11.29
N LEU A 31 -4.81 13.76 -10.81
CA LEU A 31 -3.56 13.17 -11.30
C LEU A 31 -3.67 12.80 -12.79
N LEU A 32 -4.78 12.17 -13.17
CA LEU A 32 -5.06 11.76 -14.55
C LEU A 32 -5.18 12.99 -15.47
N ALA A 33 -5.90 14.02 -15.05
CA ALA A 33 -6.02 15.26 -15.82
C ALA A 33 -4.65 15.92 -16.02
N LYS A 34 -3.82 15.99 -14.98
CA LYS A 34 -2.45 16.54 -15.06
C LYS A 34 -1.56 15.71 -15.98
N SER A 35 -1.59 14.38 -15.88
CA SER A 35 -0.76 13.52 -16.72
C SER A 35 -1.10 13.71 -18.20
N TYR A 36 -2.39 13.67 -18.57
CA TYR A 36 -2.83 13.94 -19.94
C TYR A 36 -2.52 15.37 -20.40
N GLN A 37 -2.68 16.37 -19.52
CA GLN A 37 -2.36 17.76 -19.83
C GLN A 37 -0.86 17.92 -20.19
N TYR A 38 0.04 17.28 -19.44
CA TYR A 38 1.47 17.34 -19.74
C TYR A 38 1.83 16.53 -20.97
N THR A 39 1.30 15.31 -21.12
CA THR A 39 1.59 14.46 -22.29
C THR A 39 1.11 15.12 -23.59
N SER A 40 -0.09 15.69 -23.60
CA SER A 40 -0.62 16.39 -24.78
C SER A 40 0.19 17.65 -25.13
N ARG A 41 0.57 18.46 -24.12
CA ARG A 41 1.45 19.62 -24.33
C ARG A 41 2.80 19.22 -24.89
N ILE A 42 3.44 18.20 -24.32
CA ILE A 42 4.74 17.71 -24.81
C ILE A 42 4.62 17.17 -26.24
N ALA A 43 3.54 16.45 -26.56
CA ALA A 43 3.30 15.93 -27.90
C ALA A 43 3.03 17.04 -28.94
N SER A 44 2.47 18.18 -28.51
CA SER A 44 2.24 19.34 -29.39
C SER A 44 3.50 20.16 -29.72
N LEU A 45 4.56 20.02 -28.92
CA LEU A 45 5.79 20.79 -29.09
C LEU A 45 6.72 20.10 -30.09
N PRO A 46 7.29 20.83 -31.08
CA PRO A 46 8.22 20.24 -32.03
C PRO A 46 9.49 19.74 -31.32
N GLU A 47 10.02 18.60 -31.78
CA GLU A 47 11.25 18.00 -31.24
C GLU A 47 12.49 18.85 -31.48
N ASN A 48 12.52 19.55 -32.62
CA ASN A 48 13.64 20.35 -33.06
C ASN A 48 13.24 21.82 -33.12
N LEU A 49 14.25 22.68 -33.01
CA LEU A 49 14.12 24.11 -33.32
C LEU A 49 13.44 24.27 -34.68
N PRO A 50 12.42 25.16 -34.81
CA PRO A 50 11.75 25.41 -36.09
C PRO A 50 12.76 25.72 -37.19
N LYS A 51 12.59 25.13 -38.38
CA LYS A 51 13.46 25.45 -39.51
C LYS A 51 13.11 26.85 -40.00
N ILE A 52 14.03 27.80 -39.86
CA ILE A 52 13.89 29.16 -40.39
C ILE A 52 14.48 29.17 -41.80
N ASP A 53 13.73 29.70 -42.78
CA ASP A 53 14.22 29.89 -44.14
C ASP A 53 15.06 31.16 -44.23
N PHE A 54 16.36 31.04 -43.91
CA PHE A 54 17.30 32.16 -43.97
C PHE A 54 17.59 32.64 -45.40
N GLU A 55 17.36 31.82 -46.44
CA GLU A 55 17.60 32.22 -47.82
C GLU A 55 16.57 33.21 -48.34
N ALA A 56 15.30 33.03 -47.97
CA ALA A 56 14.24 33.99 -48.26
C ALA A 56 14.53 35.36 -47.64
N TYR A 57 15.01 35.39 -46.39
CA TYR A 57 15.37 36.63 -45.69
C TYR A 57 16.60 37.32 -46.29
N ARG A 58 17.60 36.55 -46.76
CA ARG A 58 18.78 37.11 -47.45
C ARG A 58 18.42 37.85 -48.73
N LYS A 59 17.36 37.43 -49.42
CA LYS A 59 16.88 38.07 -50.67
C LYS A 59 16.09 39.36 -50.43
N GLN A 60 15.47 39.53 -49.26
CA GLN A 60 14.61 40.67 -48.96
C GLN A 60 15.30 41.77 -48.15
N LEU A 61 16.35 41.45 -47.40
CA LEU A 61 17.02 42.39 -46.49
C LEU A 61 18.32 42.94 -47.09
N ALA A 62 18.51 44.26 -46.95
CA ALA A 62 19.67 44.96 -47.48
C ALA A 62 21.00 44.65 -46.77
N ASN A 63 20.98 43.94 -45.63
CA ASN A 63 22.18 43.63 -44.83
C ASN A 63 22.40 42.12 -44.64
N PRO A 64 23.12 41.45 -45.56
CA PRO A 64 23.39 40.02 -45.52
C PRO A 64 24.22 39.58 -44.29
N SER A 65 25.12 40.43 -43.81
CA SER A 65 26.04 40.10 -42.70
C SER A 65 25.32 39.89 -41.36
N ALA A 66 24.18 40.56 -41.16
CA ALA A 66 23.36 40.37 -39.96
C ALA A 66 22.67 38.99 -39.94
N ILE A 67 22.27 38.48 -41.10
CA ILE A 67 21.56 37.20 -41.22
C ILE A 67 22.51 36.03 -40.99
N GLU A 68 23.75 36.11 -41.49
CA GLU A 68 24.77 35.09 -41.23
C GLU A 68 25.11 34.93 -39.75
N LYS A 69 25.14 36.05 -38.99
CA LYS A 69 25.34 36.03 -37.54
C LYS A 69 24.16 35.38 -36.81
N LEU A 70 22.94 35.67 -37.24
CA LEU A 70 21.71 35.07 -36.69
C LEU A 70 21.62 33.58 -36.97
N GLU A 71 21.92 33.16 -38.20
CA GLU A 71 21.91 31.74 -38.59
C GLU A 71 22.93 30.95 -37.77
N LYS A 72 24.17 31.46 -37.63
CA LYS A 72 25.19 30.84 -36.76
C LYS A 72 24.74 30.78 -35.31
N GLY A 73 24.16 31.86 -34.78
CA GLY A 73 23.66 31.89 -33.40
C GLY A 73 22.50 30.92 -33.16
N TYR A 74 21.61 30.77 -34.13
CA TYR A 74 20.45 29.88 -34.05
C TYR A 74 20.85 28.41 -34.11
N LEU A 75 21.78 28.05 -35.01
CA LEU A 75 22.30 26.68 -35.11
C LEU A 75 23.15 26.28 -33.90
N ALA A 76 23.81 27.26 -33.26
CA ALA A 76 24.61 27.04 -32.05
C ALA A 76 23.76 26.97 -30.76
N LEU A 77 22.48 27.35 -30.82
CA LEU A 77 21.62 27.37 -29.64
C LEU A 77 21.28 25.94 -29.19
N GLN A 78 21.89 25.50 -28.09
CA GLN A 78 21.47 24.31 -27.35
C GLN A 78 20.63 24.74 -26.15
N VAL A 79 19.38 24.28 -26.09
CA VAL A 79 18.53 24.47 -24.92
C VAL A 79 18.92 23.44 -23.85
N PRO A 80 19.47 23.85 -22.70
CA PRO A 80 19.82 22.91 -21.64
C PRO A 80 18.57 22.24 -21.07
N PHE A 81 18.73 20.99 -20.61
CA PHE A 81 17.66 20.29 -19.93
C PHE A 81 17.30 21.03 -18.62
N PRO A 82 16.02 21.16 -18.26
CA PRO A 82 15.62 21.81 -17.01
C PRO A 82 16.24 21.09 -15.82
N LYS A 83 16.82 21.86 -14.88
CA LYS A 83 17.32 21.34 -13.61
C LYS A 83 16.19 21.32 -12.59
N ASP A 84 16.09 20.23 -11.84
CA ASP A 84 15.18 20.14 -10.69
C ASP A 84 15.80 20.90 -9.51
N ASN A 85 15.46 22.19 -9.38
CA ASN A 85 16.00 23.04 -8.33
C ASN A 85 15.43 22.72 -6.94
N GLU A 86 14.25 22.10 -6.88
CA GLU A 86 13.51 21.84 -5.64
C GLU A 86 13.70 20.41 -5.12
N ASN A 87 14.49 19.59 -5.84
CA ASN A 87 14.73 18.17 -5.58
C ASN A 87 13.42 17.40 -5.32
N VAL A 88 12.38 17.72 -6.11
CA VAL A 88 11.04 17.12 -5.94
C VAL A 88 11.12 15.62 -6.16
N LEU A 89 11.94 15.16 -7.11
CA LEU A 89 12.09 13.73 -7.38
C LEU A 89 12.66 12.97 -6.17
N SER A 90 13.61 13.57 -5.45
CA SER A 90 14.18 12.96 -4.24
C SER A 90 13.15 12.83 -3.13
N LYS A 91 12.31 13.86 -2.95
CA LYS A 91 11.21 13.84 -1.96
C LYS A 91 10.20 12.74 -2.28
N ILE A 92 9.82 12.60 -3.55
CA ILE A 92 8.89 11.53 -3.99
C ILE A 92 9.47 10.15 -3.69
N ASN A 93 10.74 9.92 -4.04
CA ASN A 93 11.42 8.64 -3.78
C ASN A 93 11.51 8.33 -2.28
N GLN A 94 11.65 9.36 -1.44
CA GLN A 94 11.65 9.19 0.02
C GLN A 94 10.26 8.82 0.54
N SER A 95 9.21 9.53 0.11
CA SER A 95 7.83 9.19 0.47
C SER A 95 7.43 7.79 0.01
N GLU A 96 7.88 7.36 -1.17
CA GLU A 96 7.64 5.99 -1.66
C GLU A 96 8.25 4.93 -0.73
N LYS A 97 9.47 5.15 -0.23
CA LYS A 97 10.11 4.24 0.73
C LYS A 97 9.36 4.17 2.06
N GLU A 98 8.93 5.32 2.56
CA GLU A 98 8.18 5.43 3.82
C GLU A 98 6.83 4.70 3.73
N GLU A 99 6.07 4.93 2.66
CA GLU A 99 4.80 4.23 2.44
C GLU A 99 4.99 2.73 2.20
N HIS A 100 6.07 2.31 1.52
CA HIS A 100 6.40 0.89 1.38
C HIS A 100 6.65 0.21 2.73
N ALA A 101 7.40 0.86 3.62
CA ALA A 101 7.65 0.34 4.96
C ALA A 101 6.34 0.24 5.76
N ARG A 102 5.52 1.29 5.74
CA ARG A 102 4.20 1.31 6.39
C ARG A 102 3.27 0.21 5.87
N LEU A 103 3.24 -0.02 4.55
CA LEU A 103 2.44 -1.08 3.94
C LEU A 103 2.91 -2.47 4.36
N ALA A 104 4.22 -2.70 4.44
CA ALA A 104 4.76 -3.98 4.89
C ALA A 104 4.36 -4.30 6.34
N GLU A 105 4.41 -3.31 7.22
CA GLU A 105 3.96 -3.44 8.62
C GLU A 105 2.45 -3.70 8.69
N PHE A 106 1.65 -2.96 7.93
CA PHE A 106 0.20 -3.15 7.87
C PHE A 106 -0.17 -4.56 7.38
N LEU A 107 0.45 -5.05 6.31
CA LEU A 107 0.22 -6.40 5.81
C LEU A 107 0.57 -7.46 6.85
N LYS A 108 1.67 -7.29 7.58
CA LYS A 108 2.06 -8.19 8.67
C LYS A 108 0.98 -8.24 9.76
N GLN A 109 0.46 -7.09 10.19
CA GLN A 109 -0.61 -7.01 11.19
C GLN A 109 -1.89 -7.70 10.69
N ILE A 110 -2.32 -7.41 9.46
CA ILE A 110 -3.51 -8.02 8.87
C ILE A 110 -3.38 -9.53 8.77
N HIS A 111 -2.22 -10.05 8.38
CA HIS A 111 -1.98 -11.49 8.33
C HIS A 111 -2.11 -12.15 9.71
N GLN A 112 -1.55 -11.53 10.75
CA GLN A 112 -1.71 -12.00 12.14
C GLN A 112 -3.18 -11.99 12.58
N THR A 113 -3.93 -10.93 12.25
CA THR A 113 -5.36 -10.85 12.54
C THR A 113 -6.16 -11.92 11.80
N ILE A 114 -5.84 -12.19 10.53
CA ILE A 114 -6.49 -13.26 9.75
C ILE A 114 -6.27 -14.63 10.40
N GLU A 115 -5.05 -14.92 10.87
CA GLU A 115 -4.75 -16.17 11.56
C GLU A 115 -5.52 -16.30 12.88
N ALA A 116 -5.57 -15.23 13.68
CA ALA A 116 -6.37 -15.19 14.91
C ALA A 116 -7.86 -15.44 14.61
N LEU A 117 -8.44 -14.73 13.65
CA LEU A 117 -9.84 -14.90 13.24
C LEU A 117 -10.14 -16.29 12.68
N LYS A 118 -9.20 -16.92 11.97
CA LYS A 118 -9.35 -18.32 11.52
C LYS A 118 -9.41 -19.28 12.71
N SER A 119 -8.57 -19.07 13.72
CA SER A 119 -8.59 -19.89 14.94
C SER A 119 -9.90 -19.70 15.72
N GLU A 120 -10.42 -18.48 15.78
CA GLU A 120 -11.70 -18.17 16.43
C GLU A 120 -12.88 -18.76 15.67
N LYS A 121 -12.90 -18.63 14.34
CA LYS A 121 -13.90 -19.28 13.49
C LYS A 121 -13.90 -20.79 13.68
N PHE A 122 -12.72 -21.41 13.80
CA PHE A 122 -12.62 -22.83 14.10
C PHE A 122 -13.26 -23.18 15.45
N LYS A 123 -13.03 -22.38 16.49
CA LYS A 123 -13.71 -22.57 17.79
C LYS A 123 -15.22 -22.48 17.62
N LEU A 124 -15.73 -21.39 17.05
CA LEU A 124 -17.17 -21.14 16.89
C LEU A 124 -17.88 -22.23 16.07
N THR A 125 -17.20 -22.84 15.10
CA THR A 125 -17.79 -23.89 14.26
C THR A 125 -17.83 -25.26 14.96
N ASN A 126 -16.93 -25.51 15.91
CA ASN A 126 -16.78 -26.82 16.56
C ASN A 126 -17.24 -26.84 18.02
N ILE A 127 -17.65 -25.71 18.59
CA ILE A 127 -18.24 -25.65 19.93
C ILE A 127 -19.52 -26.51 19.93
N PRO A 128 -19.64 -27.48 20.84
CA PRO A 128 -20.86 -28.27 20.98
C PRO A 128 -22.02 -27.38 21.48
N PRO A 129 -23.28 -27.82 21.31
CA PRO A 129 -24.41 -27.16 21.95
C PRO A 129 -24.19 -26.97 23.45
N LEU A 130 -24.74 -25.88 24.02
CA LEU A 130 -24.56 -25.53 25.42
C LEU A 130 -24.97 -26.67 26.37
N GLU A 131 -25.99 -27.43 25.99
CA GLU A 131 -26.51 -28.58 26.75
C GLU A 131 -25.51 -29.75 26.85
N GLU A 132 -24.56 -29.85 25.92
CA GLU A 132 -23.53 -30.90 25.86
C GLU A 132 -22.13 -30.37 26.23
N MET A 133 -22.01 -29.09 26.62
CA MET A 133 -20.74 -28.47 26.92
C MET A 133 -20.29 -28.81 28.36
N THR A 134 -19.27 -29.67 28.48
CA THR A 134 -18.64 -29.99 29.77
C THR A 134 -17.57 -28.98 30.14
N MET A 135 -17.20 -28.90 31.43
CA MET A 135 -16.16 -27.99 31.92
C MET A 135 -14.81 -28.24 31.23
N GLU A 136 -14.47 -29.50 30.92
CA GLU A 136 -13.24 -29.86 30.22
C GLU A 136 -13.26 -29.40 28.75
N LEU A 137 -14.39 -29.56 28.06
CA LEU A 137 -14.57 -29.05 26.70
C LEU A 137 -14.53 -27.52 26.68
N GLU A 138 -15.15 -26.88 27.66
CA GLU A 138 -15.11 -25.42 27.78
C GLU A 138 -13.68 -24.92 28.02
N ALA A 139 -12.89 -25.59 28.87
CA ALA A 139 -11.47 -25.27 29.08
C ALA A 139 -10.59 -25.59 27.84
N TYR A 140 -11.02 -26.51 26.98
CA TYR A 140 -10.35 -26.83 25.71
C TYR A 140 -10.57 -25.72 24.66
N TYR A 141 -11.81 -25.28 24.46
CA TYR A 141 -12.14 -24.21 23.51
C TYR A 141 -11.80 -22.81 24.04
N PHE A 142 -11.90 -22.60 25.35
CA PHE A 142 -11.62 -21.35 26.06
C PHE A 142 -10.54 -21.57 27.14
N PRO A 143 -9.25 -21.62 26.75
CA PRO A 143 -8.15 -21.83 27.70
C PRO A 143 -8.07 -20.79 28.83
N GLU A 144 -8.61 -19.58 28.61
CA GLU A 144 -8.69 -18.51 29.62
C GLU A 144 -9.54 -18.91 30.84
N LYS A 145 -10.54 -19.78 30.66
CA LYS A 145 -11.39 -20.26 31.75
C LYS A 145 -10.77 -21.40 32.53
N ARG A 146 -9.67 -22.00 32.04
CA ARG A 146 -9.01 -23.15 32.67
C ARG A 146 -8.61 -22.85 34.11
N ASP A 147 -8.09 -21.66 34.39
CA ASP A 147 -7.61 -21.32 35.74
C ASP A 147 -8.77 -21.14 36.74
N VAL A 148 -9.95 -20.72 36.26
CA VAL A 148 -11.19 -20.69 37.06
C VAL A 148 -11.68 -22.11 37.39
N TYR A 149 -11.55 -23.05 36.45
CA TYR A 149 -11.94 -24.44 36.69
C TYR A 149 -10.98 -25.21 37.60
N LYS A 150 -9.68 -24.88 37.59
CA LYS A 150 -8.72 -25.51 38.52
C LYS A 150 -9.11 -25.32 39.99
N SER A 151 -9.56 -24.12 40.37
CA SER A 151 -10.00 -23.85 41.74
C SER A 151 -11.26 -24.63 42.13
N ILE A 152 -12.08 -25.05 41.17
CA ILE A 152 -13.33 -25.82 41.42
C ILE A 152 -13.02 -27.31 41.59
N VAL A 153 -12.00 -27.83 40.89
CA VAL A 153 -11.56 -29.23 41.02
C VAL A 153 -10.75 -29.47 42.30
N GLU A 154 -10.10 -28.43 42.83
CA GLU A 154 -9.36 -28.49 44.09
C GLU A 154 -10.23 -28.32 45.35
N GLU A 155 -11.50 -27.90 45.22
CA GLU A 155 -12.50 -28.03 46.29
C GLU A 155 -12.87 -29.51 46.46
N GLU A 156 -12.24 -30.15 47.45
CA GLU A 156 -12.37 -31.57 47.84
C GLU A 156 -13.74 -32.17 47.52
N ASP A 157 -13.75 -33.25 46.72
CA ASP A 157 -14.95 -34.04 46.43
C ASP A 157 -15.64 -34.42 47.76
N PRO A 158 -16.82 -33.84 48.07
CA PRO A 158 -17.46 -34.06 49.36
C PRO A 158 -17.81 -35.54 49.55
N TYR A 159 -17.99 -36.29 48.46
CA TYR A 159 -18.21 -37.75 48.50
C TYR A 159 -16.96 -38.51 48.91
N ALA A 160 -15.76 -38.10 48.47
CA ALA A 160 -14.50 -38.69 48.88
C ALA A 160 -14.26 -38.50 50.38
N LYS A 161 -14.56 -37.29 50.90
CA LYS A 161 -14.47 -36.98 52.34
C LYS A 161 -15.45 -37.81 53.18
N ILE A 162 -16.70 -37.93 52.73
CA ILE A 162 -17.73 -38.77 53.37
C ILE A 162 -17.34 -40.25 53.35
N LEU A 163 -16.72 -40.75 52.27
CA LEU A 163 -16.25 -42.14 52.15
C LEU A 163 -15.07 -42.42 53.08
N GLU A 164 -14.14 -41.48 53.23
CA GLU A 164 -13.05 -41.58 54.19
C GLU A 164 -13.54 -41.56 55.63
N ASP A 165 -14.52 -40.71 55.95
CA ASP A 165 -15.10 -40.63 57.29
C ASP A 165 -15.91 -41.90 57.63
N LYS A 166 -16.64 -42.48 56.66
CA LYS A 166 -17.28 -43.80 56.83
C LYS A 166 -16.29 -44.94 57.03
N LYS A 167 -15.14 -44.91 56.33
CA LYS A 167 -14.06 -45.90 56.53
C LYS A 167 -13.42 -45.77 57.92
N LYS A 168 -13.23 -44.53 58.42
CA LYS A 168 -12.70 -44.27 59.77
C LYS A 168 -13.68 -44.69 60.87
N GLY A 169 -14.99 -44.55 60.65
CA GLY A 169 -16.03 -44.97 61.60
C GLY A 169 -16.20 -46.49 61.78
N HIS A 170 -15.77 -47.31 60.80
CA HIS A 170 -15.92 -48.77 60.86
C HIS A 170 -14.74 -49.52 61.54
N HIS A 171 -13.73 -48.81 62.05
CA HIS A 171 -12.60 -49.41 62.77
C HIS A 171 -12.69 -49.27 64.30
N HIS A 172 -13.84 -48.88 64.84
CA HIS A 172 -14.12 -48.89 66.27
C HIS A 172 -15.39 -49.69 66.58
N HIS A 173 -15.31 -51.01 66.48
CA HIS A 173 -16.09 -51.97 67.25
C HIS A 173 -15.26 -53.25 67.44
#